data_AF-G7K4Y7-F1
#
_entry.id   AF-G7K4Y7-F1
#
_cell.length_a   1.000
_cell.length_b   1.000
_cell.length_c   1.000
_cell.angle_alpha   90.00
_cell.angle_beta   90.00
_cell.angle_gamma   90.00
#
_symmetry.space_group_name_H-M   'P 1'
#
loop_
_entity.id
_entity.type
_entity.pdbx_description
1 polymer ?
#
loop_
_entity_poly.entity_id
_entity_poly.type
_entity_poly.pdbx_seq_one_letter_code
_entity_poly.pdbx_strand_id
1 'polypeptide(L)'
;MTLFILQTHKKYKTEEWLQFIFKSDEIFHKCDLVTRPENPKFFAKCINELDSHCGEEIFNSIVNENNISKKCCGKLVKMGEECHTNMAKALIRTPEMRNIDAIEFLKKNKILFDDCRTME
;
A
#
# COMPACT_ATOMS: atom_id res chain seq x y z
N MET A 1 23.86 -3.79 -6.62
CA MET A 1 24.41 -5.16 -6.63
C MET A 1 23.82 -6.01 -7.75
N THR A 2 22.51 -5.89 -8.03
CA THR A 2 21.83 -6.50 -9.20
C THR A 2 22.55 -6.18 -10.52
N LEU A 3 22.76 -4.90 -10.84
CA LEU A 3 23.50 -4.42 -12.03
C LEU A 3 24.84 -5.14 -12.31
N PHE A 4 25.62 -5.44 -11.28
CA PHE A 4 26.92 -6.11 -11.40
C PHE A 4 26.77 -7.60 -11.77
N ILE A 5 25.77 -8.28 -11.20
CA ILE A 5 25.48 -9.70 -11.49
C ILE A 5 24.95 -9.85 -12.93
N LEU A 6 24.16 -8.88 -13.41
CA LEU A 6 23.61 -8.88 -14.78
C LEU A 6 24.69 -8.77 -15.85
N GLN A 7 25.70 -7.94 -15.63
CA GLN A 7 26.78 -7.71 -16.59
C GLN A 7 27.80 -8.87 -16.60
N THR A 8 27.97 -9.57 -15.48
CA THR A 8 29.03 -10.57 -15.30
C THR A 8 28.57 -12.00 -15.53
N HIS A 9 27.30 -12.31 -15.29
CA HIS A 9 26.79 -13.67 -15.40
C HIS A 9 26.31 -13.99 -16.83
N LYS A 10 26.98 -14.94 -17.51
CA LYS A 10 26.73 -15.32 -18.92
C LYS A 10 25.24 -15.50 -19.28
N LYS A 11 24.43 -16.00 -18.35
CA LYS A 11 22.97 -16.20 -18.50
C LYS A 11 22.19 -14.91 -18.83
N TYR A 12 22.63 -13.76 -18.34
CA TYR A 12 21.93 -12.46 -18.45
C TYR A 12 22.65 -11.48 -19.38
N LYS A 13 23.70 -11.93 -20.07
CA LYS A 13 24.65 -11.11 -20.82
C LYS A 13 24.16 -10.66 -22.21
N THR A 14 22.93 -10.99 -22.62
CA THR A 14 22.41 -10.55 -23.94
C THR A 14 21.70 -9.20 -23.80
N GLU A 15 21.77 -8.38 -24.86
CA GLU A 15 21.13 -7.05 -24.94
C GLU A 15 19.63 -7.12 -24.60
N GLU A 16 18.92 -8.14 -25.09
CA GLU A 16 17.49 -8.34 -24.84
C GLU A 16 17.19 -8.60 -23.35
N TRP A 17 17.99 -9.42 -22.68
CA TRP A 17 17.84 -9.68 -21.24
C TRP A 17 18.18 -8.46 -20.39
N LEU A 18 19.20 -7.69 -20.77
CA LEU A 18 19.55 -6.45 -20.08
C LEU A 18 18.39 -5.45 -20.16
N GLN A 19 17.81 -5.22 -21.34
CA GLN A 19 16.67 -4.31 -21.50
C GLN A 19 15.46 -4.73 -20.65
N PHE A 20 15.14 -6.03 -20.64
CA PHE A 20 14.04 -6.56 -19.82
C PHE A 20 14.26 -6.25 -18.32
N ILE A 21 15.47 -6.47 -17.82
CA ILE A 21 15.77 -6.30 -16.40
C ILE A 21 15.81 -4.81 -16.02
N PHE A 22 16.37 -3.96 -16.88
CA PHE A 22 16.32 -2.51 -16.66
C PHE A 22 14.87 -2.00 -16.58
N LYS A 23 14.00 -2.46 -17.48
CA LYS A 23 12.58 -2.11 -17.44
C LYS A 23 11.90 -2.63 -16.17
N SER A 24 12.23 -3.84 -15.74
CA SER A 24 11.74 -4.41 -14.47
C SER A 24 12.19 -3.59 -13.26
N ASP A 25 13.46 -3.20 -13.20
CA ASP A 25 14.02 -2.38 -12.12
C ASP A 25 13.39 -0.98 -12.08
N GLU A 26 13.17 -0.36 -13.25
CA GLU A 26 12.46 0.92 -13.37
C GLU A 26 11.01 0.83 -12.86
N ILE A 27 10.28 -0.23 -13.25
CA ILE A 27 8.92 -0.50 -12.77
C ILE A 27 8.93 -0.70 -11.26
N PHE A 28 9.85 -1.52 -10.74
CA PHE A 28 9.99 -1.74 -9.31
C PHE A 28 10.25 -0.44 -8.55
N HIS A 29 11.16 0.41 -9.06
CA HIS A 29 11.45 1.69 -8.44
C HIS A 29 10.25 2.64 -8.43
N LYS A 30 9.49 2.71 -9.53
CA LYS A 30 8.25 3.50 -9.58
C LYS A 30 7.21 2.98 -8.60
N CYS A 31 7.02 1.66 -8.53
CA CYS A 31 6.13 1.03 -7.55
C CYS A 31 6.58 1.34 -6.12
N ASP A 32 7.88 1.26 -5.83
CA ASP A 32 8.43 1.59 -4.52
C ASP A 32 8.13 3.05 -4.15
N LEU A 33 8.37 4.01 -5.06
CA LEU A 33 8.08 5.42 -4.82
C LEU A 33 6.59 5.69 -4.54
N VAL A 34 5.69 5.06 -5.29
CA VAL A 34 4.23 5.25 -5.12
C VAL A 34 3.75 4.63 -3.82
N THR A 35 4.27 3.47 -3.46
CA THR A 35 3.87 2.68 -2.28
C THR A 35 4.68 2.99 -1.04
N ARG A 36 5.66 3.90 -1.11
CA ARG A 36 6.48 4.25 0.05
C ARG A 36 5.64 4.96 1.10
N PRO A 37 5.54 4.43 2.33
CA PRO A 37 4.94 5.15 3.43
C PRO A 37 5.81 6.35 3.82
N GLU A 38 5.16 7.39 4.34
CA GLU A 38 5.83 8.50 5.02
C GLU A 38 6.54 8.04 6.31
N ASN A 39 7.37 8.91 6.89
CA ASN A 39 8.34 8.50 7.90
C ASN A 39 7.68 7.87 9.17
N PRO A 40 8.39 7.00 9.93
CA PRO A 40 7.84 6.30 11.09
C PRO A 40 7.18 7.17 12.19
N LYS A 41 7.63 8.42 12.36
CA LYS A 41 7.02 9.38 13.30
C LYS A 41 5.64 9.85 12.85
N PHE A 42 5.40 9.93 11.54
CA PHE A 42 4.08 10.22 10.98
C PHE A 42 3.13 9.05 11.28
N PHE A 43 3.59 7.83 11.03
CA PHE A 43 2.87 6.60 11.34
C PHE A 43 2.38 6.50 12.79
N ALA A 44 3.24 6.84 13.74
CA ALA A 44 2.89 6.81 15.16
C ALA A 44 1.72 7.75 15.52
N LYS A 45 1.54 8.85 14.78
CA LYS A 45 0.41 9.77 14.98
C LYS A 45 -0.89 9.18 14.43
N CYS A 46 -0.83 8.48 13.30
CA CYS A 46 -1.99 7.87 12.67
C CYS A 46 -2.55 6.68 13.45
N ILE A 47 -1.67 5.78 13.90
CA ILE A 47 -2.08 4.51 14.55
C ILE A 47 -2.90 4.75 15.83
N ASN A 48 -2.66 5.85 16.54
CA ASN A 48 -3.35 6.13 17.81
C ASN A 48 -4.80 6.59 17.65
N GLU A 49 -5.25 6.93 16.43
CA GLU A 49 -6.61 7.43 16.19
C GLU A 49 -7.65 6.31 15.96
N LEU A 50 -7.19 5.12 15.55
CA LEU A 50 -8.02 3.94 15.34
C LEU A 50 -7.80 2.93 16.47
N ASP A 51 -8.89 2.40 17.04
CA ASP A 51 -8.77 1.21 17.88
C ASP A 51 -8.65 -0.06 17.03
N SER A 52 -8.26 -1.18 17.65
CA SER A 52 -8.07 -2.45 16.95
C SER A 52 -9.33 -2.91 16.22
N HIS A 53 -10.51 -2.62 16.78
CA HIS A 53 -11.79 -2.98 16.19
C HIS A 53 -12.05 -2.24 14.87
N CYS A 54 -11.89 -0.91 14.85
CA CYS A 54 -12.04 -0.15 13.61
C CYS A 54 -10.93 -0.47 12.60
N GLY A 55 -9.70 -0.73 13.05
CA GLY A 55 -8.63 -1.17 12.17
C GLY A 55 -8.96 -2.48 11.43
N GLU A 56 -9.50 -3.46 12.16
CA GLU A 56 -9.95 -4.73 11.58
C GLU A 56 -11.15 -4.55 10.64
N GLU A 57 -12.14 -3.74 11.02
CA GLU A 57 -13.31 -3.46 10.18
C GLU A 57 -12.93 -2.79 8.86
N ILE A 58 -12.05 -1.77 8.91
CA ILE A 58 -11.51 -1.09 7.73
C ILE A 58 -10.77 -2.08 6.82
N PHE A 59 -9.88 -2.89 7.39
CA PHE A 59 -9.13 -3.88 6.61
C PHE A 59 -10.06 -4.88 5.92
N ASN A 60 -11.02 -5.42 6.66
CA ASN A 60 -11.99 -6.37 6.13
C ASN A 60 -12.91 -5.73 5.08
N SER A 61 -13.25 -4.46 5.23
CA SER A 61 -14.02 -3.71 4.22
C SER A 61 -13.25 -3.59 2.90
N ILE A 62 -11.95 -3.30 2.95
CA ILE A 62 -11.11 -3.21 1.74
C ILE A 62 -10.92 -4.58 1.08
N VAL A 63 -10.63 -5.63 1.86
CA VAL A 63 -10.27 -6.95 1.31
C VAL A 63 -11.48 -7.76 0.90
N ASN A 64 -12.55 -7.75 1.71
CA ASN A 64 -13.72 -8.60 1.53
C ASN A 64 -14.97 -7.83 1.05
N GLU A 65 -14.85 -6.52 0.76
CA GLU A 65 -15.97 -5.67 0.35
C GLU A 65 -17.12 -5.63 1.38
N ASN A 66 -16.77 -5.75 2.67
CA ASN A 66 -17.71 -5.66 3.77
C ASN A 66 -18.10 -4.21 4.05
N ASN A 67 -19.30 -4.02 4.60
CA ASN A 67 -19.73 -2.72 5.11
C ASN A 67 -18.90 -2.30 6.32
N ILE A 68 -18.61 -1.01 6.40
CA ILE A 68 -18.00 -0.36 7.56
C ILE A 68 -19.07 0.38 8.39
N SER A 69 -18.93 0.34 9.71
CA SER A 69 -19.82 1.01 10.64
C SER A 69 -19.64 2.53 10.58
N LYS A 70 -20.74 3.29 10.79
CA LYS A 70 -20.68 4.76 10.89
C LYS A 70 -19.68 5.24 11.94
N LYS A 71 -19.56 4.49 13.05
CA LYS A 71 -18.61 4.78 14.13
C LYS A 71 -17.17 4.70 13.62
N CYS A 72 -16.81 3.64 12.89
CA CYS A 72 -15.45 3.47 12.38
C CYS A 72 -15.16 4.38 11.19
N CYS A 73 -16.14 4.68 10.33
CA CYS A 73 -16.01 5.75 9.34
C CYS A 73 -15.72 7.12 9.99
N GLY A 74 -16.44 7.48 11.06
CA GLY A 74 -16.20 8.73 11.77
C GLY A 74 -14.78 8.85 12.32
N LYS A 75 -14.22 7.76 12.85
CA LYS A 75 -12.81 7.72 13.27
C LYS A 75 -11.84 7.79 12.09
N LEU A 76 -12.14 7.07 11.00
CA LEU A 76 -11.32 7.07 9.79
C LEU A 76 -11.22 8.48 9.18
N VAL A 77 -12.36 9.17 9.03
CA VAL A 77 -12.42 10.54 8.50
C VAL A 77 -11.72 11.51 9.44
N LYS A 78 -11.90 11.36 10.76
CA LYS A 78 -11.21 12.18 11.76
C LYS A 78 -9.69 11.99 11.71
N MET A 79 -9.21 10.77 11.51
CA MET A 79 -7.79 10.45 11.34
C MET A 79 -7.22 11.08 10.07
N GLY A 80 -8.01 11.13 8.99
CA GLY A 80 -7.69 11.82 7.74
C GLY A 80 -7.14 10.93 6.63
N GLU A 81 -7.29 11.39 5.38
CA GLU A 81 -6.95 10.62 4.16
C GLU A 81 -5.46 10.28 4.08
N GLU A 82 -4.61 11.22 4.50
CA GLU A 82 -3.16 11.07 4.49
C GLU A 82 -2.71 9.93 5.39
N CYS A 83 -3.24 9.87 6.61
CA CYS A 83 -2.97 8.80 7.56
C CYS A 83 -3.48 7.45 7.03
N HIS A 84 -4.72 7.41 6.54
CA HIS A 84 -5.32 6.20 5.97
C HIS A 84 -4.51 5.63 4.81
N THR A 85 -4.17 6.49 3.85
CA THR A 85 -3.40 6.12 2.66
C THR A 85 -1.99 5.65 3.02
N ASN A 86 -1.32 6.35 3.93
CA ASN A 86 0.01 5.94 4.37
C ASN A 86 -0.04 4.59 5.08
N MET A 87 -0.97 4.39 6.02
CA MET A 87 -1.14 3.10 6.71
C MET A 87 -1.35 1.95 5.72
N ALA A 88 -2.21 2.13 4.72
CA ALA A 88 -2.41 1.17 3.64
C ALA A 88 -1.11 0.85 2.88
N LYS A 89 -0.31 1.88 2.55
CA LYS A 89 1.00 1.74 1.91
C LYS A 89 2.01 0.95 2.74
N ALA A 90 2.04 1.12 4.06
CA ALA A 90 2.90 0.28 4.90
C ALA A 90 2.37 -1.16 4.98
N LEU A 91 1.05 -1.34 5.06
CA LEU A 91 0.44 -2.66 5.16
C LEU A 91 0.77 -3.52 3.94
N ILE A 92 0.62 -3.00 2.71
CA ILE A 92 0.95 -3.76 1.48
C ILE A 92 2.43 -4.19 1.38
N ARG A 93 3.31 -3.64 2.23
CA ARG A 93 4.74 -3.99 2.29
C ARG A 93 5.03 -5.07 3.33
N THR A 94 4.04 -5.51 4.11
CA THR A 94 4.22 -6.59 5.08
C THR A 94 4.15 -7.97 4.40
N PRO A 95 4.78 -9.01 4.97
CA PRO A 95 4.76 -10.35 4.38
C PRO A 95 3.36 -10.94 4.19
N GLU A 96 2.42 -10.58 5.05
CA GLU A 96 1.04 -11.06 5.04
C GLU A 96 0.27 -10.60 3.81
N MET A 97 0.66 -9.47 3.22
CA MET A 97 -0.01 -8.87 2.07
C MET A 97 0.55 -9.32 0.71
N ARG A 98 1.53 -10.24 0.69
CA ARG A 98 2.22 -10.67 -0.55
C ARG A 98 1.31 -11.23 -1.64
N ASN A 99 0.15 -11.75 -1.27
CA ASN A 99 -0.82 -12.34 -2.20
C ASN A 99 -1.95 -11.38 -2.60
N ILE A 100 -1.94 -10.14 -2.08
CA ILE A 100 -2.94 -9.13 -2.40
C ILE A 100 -2.44 -8.28 -3.58
N ASP A 101 -3.33 -7.98 -4.52
CA ASP A 101 -3.05 -6.99 -5.56
C ASP A 101 -2.97 -5.58 -4.91
N ALA A 102 -1.77 -5.04 -4.82
CA ALA A 102 -1.52 -3.75 -4.19
C ALA A 102 -2.21 -2.58 -4.91
N ILE A 103 -2.38 -2.65 -6.24
CA ILE A 103 -3.04 -1.59 -7.01
C ILE A 103 -4.53 -1.61 -6.71
N GLU A 104 -5.15 -2.79 -6.74
CA GLU A 104 -6.55 -2.96 -6.39
C GLU A 104 -6.81 -2.55 -4.93
N PHE A 105 -5.96 -3.00 -4.01
CA PHE A 105 -6.05 -2.65 -2.59
C PHE A 105 -6.01 -1.14 -2.37
N LEU A 106 -5.05 -0.42 -2.98
CA LEU A 106 -4.95 1.04 -2.85
C LEU A 106 -6.13 1.77 -3.50
N LYS A 107 -6.68 1.23 -4.60
CA LYS A 107 -7.90 1.76 -5.21
C LYS A 107 -9.09 1.63 -4.27
N LYS A 108 -9.32 0.43 -3.71
CA LYS A 108 -10.39 0.16 -2.73
C LYS A 108 -10.21 0.97 -1.46
N ASN A 109 -8.96 1.14 -1.00
CA ASN A 109 -8.60 1.99 0.14
C ASN A 109 -9.08 3.44 -0.05
N LYS A 110 -8.88 4.01 -1.25
CA LYS A 110 -9.35 5.37 -1.57
C LYS A 110 -10.87 5.44 -1.62
N ILE A 111 -11.52 4.49 -2.29
CA ILE A 111 -12.98 4.42 -2.40
C ILE A 111 -13.61 4.37 -1.00
N LEU A 112 -13.13 3.50 -0.12
CA LEU A 112 -13.63 3.40 1.26
C LEU A 112 -13.55 4.73 2.03
N PHE A 113 -12.47 5.48 1.86
CA PHE A 113 -12.32 6.77 2.51
C PHE A 113 -13.33 7.80 1.98
N ASP A 114 -13.47 7.86 0.65
CA ASP A 114 -14.43 8.74 -0.01
C ASP A 114 -15.87 8.40 0.40
N ASP A 115 -16.20 7.10 0.50
CA ASP A 115 -17.50 6.61 0.97
C ASP A 115 -17.75 7.07 2.41
N CYS A 116 -16.80 6.84 3.32
CA CYS A 116 -16.91 7.28 4.71
C CYS A 116 -17.09 8.80 4.86
N ARG A 117 -16.52 9.61 3.97
CA ARG A 117 -16.70 11.08 3.98
C ARG A 117 -18.13 11.50 3.62
N THR A 118 -18.86 10.66 2.90
CA THR A 118 -20.24 10.91 2.47
C THR A 118 -21.29 10.21 3.34
N MET A 119 -20.87 9.36 4.30
CA MET A 119 -21.77 8.75 5.26
C MET A 119 -22.23 9.77 6.29
N GLU A 120 -23.51 10.17 6.21
CA GLU A 120 -24.22 10.96 7.23
C GLU A 120 -24.44 10.19 8.54
#